data_AF-A0A821IR70-F1
#
_entry.id   AF-A0A821IR70-F1
#
_cell.length_a   1.000
_cell.length_b   1.000
_cell.length_c   1.000
_cell.angle_alpha   90.00
_cell.angle_beta   90.00
_cell.angle_gamma   90.00
#
_symmetry.space_group_name_H-M   'P 1'
#
loop_
_entity.id
_entity.type
_entity.pdbx_description
1 polymer ?
#
loop_
_entity_poly.entity_id
_entity_poly.type
_entity_poly.pdbx_seq_one_letter_code
_entity_poly.pdbx_strand_id
1 'polypeptide(L)'
;GIFRVPGAQVDINQFKDAFEKGEDPLVNITGREMNSVAGVLKLYFRELKEPLFARDMFDSFISCISKLNSIINLNYSTKLT
;
A
#
# COMPACT_ATOMS: atom_id res chain seq x y z
N GLY A 1 5.58 -8.28 -10.58
CA GLY A 1 6.12 -7.85 -9.28
C GLY A 1 4.99 -7.76 -8.29
N ILE A 2 5.19 -8.27 -7.09
CA ILE A 2 4.22 -8.23 -6.00
C ILE A 2 3.79 -6.77 -5.73
N PHE A 3 2.51 -6.55 -5.43
CA PHE A 3 1.86 -5.24 -5.34
C PHE A 3 1.81 -4.38 -6.62
N ARG A 4 2.52 -4.72 -7.70
CA ARG A 4 2.41 -4.03 -9.00
C ARG A 4 1.50 -4.74 -9.98
N VAL A 5 1.63 -6.07 -10.07
CA VAL A 5 0.78 -6.91 -10.94
C VAL A 5 -0.58 -7.07 -10.24
N PRO A 6 -1.70 -6.83 -10.94
CA PRO A 6 -3.02 -7.01 -10.36
C PRO A 6 -3.27 -8.49 -10.03
N GLY A 7 -3.95 -8.73 -8.91
CA GLY A 7 -4.55 -10.02 -8.60
C GLY A 7 -5.88 -10.21 -9.31
N ALA A 8 -6.40 -11.44 -9.32
CA ALA A 8 -7.74 -11.69 -9.84
C ALA A 8 -8.79 -11.15 -8.86
N GLN A 9 -9.72 -10.33 -9.35
CA GLN A 9 -10.74 -9.70 -8.50
C GLN A 9 -11.66 -10.73 -7.82
N VAL A 10 -11.92 -11.85 -8.49
CA VAL A 10 -12.72 -12.96 -7.94
C VAL A 10 -12.03 -13.54 -6.71
N ASP A 11 -10.75 -13.88 -6.81
CA ASP A 11 -9.96 -14.40 -5.67
C ASP A 11 -9.90 -13.39 -4.52
N ILE A 12 -9.69 -12.09 -4.84
CA ILE A 12 -9.64 -11.03 -3.83
C ILE A 12 -10.93 -11.00 -3.02
N ASN A 13 -12.07 -11.06 -3.70
CA ASN A 13 -13.38 -11.06 -3.04
C ASN A 13 -13.59 -12.35 -2.24
N GLN A 14 -13.22 -13.51 -2.80
CA GLN A 14 -13.36 -14.80 -2.11
C GLN A 14 -12.53 -14.84 -0.82
N PHE A 15 -11.28 -14.38 -0.86
CA PHE A 15 -10.42 -14.30 0.32
C PHE A 15 -10.97 -13.34 1.38
N LYS A 16 -11.48 -12.18 0.95
CA LYS A 16 -12.15 -11.25 1.87
C LYS A 16 -13.36 -11.92 2.52
N ASP A 17 -14.25 -12.52 1.73
CA ASP A 17 -15.49 -13.11 2.23
C ASP A 17 -15.22 -14.28 3.21
N ALA A 18 -14.22 -15.11 2.94
CA ALA A 18 -13.81 -16.18 3.83
C ALA A 18 -13.27 -15.62 5.17
N PHE A 19 -12.42 -14.57 5.10
CA PHE A 19 -11.91 -13.90 6.29
C PHE A 19 -13.02 -13.29 7.16
N GLU A 20 -13.96 -12.57 6.53
CA GLU A 20 -15.09 -11.91 7.24
C GLU A 20 -16.05 -12.93 7.88
N LYS A 21 -16.09 -14.17 7.39
CA LYS A 21 -16.83 -15.29 8.00
C LYS A 21 -16.08 -15.98 9.15
N GLY A 22 -14.81 -15.63 9.38
CA GLY A 22 -13.94 -16.30 10.34
C GLY A 22 -13.34 -17.62 9.84
N GLU A 23 -13.38 -17.87 8.54
CA GLU A 23 -12.71 -19.01 7.90
C GLU A 23 -11.22 -18.67 7.66
N ASP A 24 -10.39 -19.68 7.35
CA ASP A 24 -9.03 -19.45 6.86
C ASP A 24 -9.06 -19.15 5.35
N PRO A 25 -8.89 -17.89 4.91
CA PRO A 25 -8.96 -17.53 3.49
C PRO A 25 -7.76 -18.07 2.70
N LEU A 26 -6.70 -18.52 3.35
CA LEU A 26 -5.44 -18.94 2.71
C LEU A 26 -5.28 -20.46 2.68
N VAL A 27 -6.32 -21.22 3.00
CA VAL A 27 -6.28 -22.68 2.91
C VAL A 27 -5.98 -23.10 1.46
N ASN A 28 -4.99 -23.98 1.29
CA ASN A 28 -4.55 -24.54 -0.01
C ASN A 28 -3.96 -23.55 -1.03
N ILE A 29 -3.47 -22.37 -0.63
CA ILE A 29 -2.75 -21.48 -1.56
C ILE A 29 -1.40 -22.08 -1.98
N THR A 30 -1.04 -21.91 -3.25
CA THR A 30 0.21 -22.47 -3.82
C THR A 30 1.20 -21.40 -4.25
N GLY A 31 0.83 -20.12 -4.13
CA GLY A 31 1.64 -18.96 -4.47
C GLY A 31 1.28 -18.30 -5.80
N ARG A 32 0.44 -18.96 -6.64
CA ARG A 32 -0.11 -18.34 -7.87
C ARG A 32 -1.05 -17.17 -7.52
N GLU A 33 -1.69 -17.27 -6.37
CA GLU A 33 -2.66 -16.33 -5.83
C GLU A 33 -2.00 -15.15 -5.10
N MET A 34 -0.66 -15.08 -5.05
CA MET A 34 0.07 -14.09 -4.26
C MET A 34 -0.26 -12.64 -4.64
N ASN A 35 -0.54 -12.37 -5.93
CA ASN A 35 -1.01 -11.05 -6.35
C ASN A 35 -2.44 -10.76 -5.89
N SER A 36 -3.30 -11.78 -5.79
CA SER A 36 -4.64 -11.69 -5.24
C SER A 36 -4.60 -11.45 -3.73
N VAL A 37 -3.76 -12.18 -2.97
CA VAL A 37 -3.51 -11.92 -1.54
C VAL A 37 -2.99 -10.50 -1.30
N ALA A 38 -2.05 -10.03 -2.12
CA ALA A 38 -1.59 -8.64 -2.07
C ALA A 38 -2.74 -7.63 -2.37
N GLY A 39 -3.67 -8.01 -3.24
CA GLY A 39 -4.89 -7.23 -3.53
C GLY A 39 -5.82 -7.12 -2.32
N VAL A 40 -6.03 -8.21 -1.57
CA VAL A 40 -6.81 -8.23 -0.33
C VAL A 40 -6.21 -7.29 0.71
N LEU A 41 -4.88 -7.34 0.91
CA LEU A 41 -4.21 -6.45 1.87
C LEU A 41 -4.40 -4.96 1.50
N LYS A 42 -4.32 -4.61 0.21
CA LYS A 42 -4.61 -3.24 -0.24
C LYS A 42 -6.07 -2.85 -0.03
N LEU A 43 -7.00 -3.78 -0.30
CA LEU A 43 -8.43 -3.57 -0.13
C LEU A 43 -8.75 -3.27 1.34
N TYR A 44 -8.18 -4.05 2.26
CA TYR A 44 -8.34 -3.84 3.70
C TYR A 44 -7.98 -2.40 4.11
N PHE A 45 -6.78 -1.93 3.74
CA PHE A 45 -6.37 -0.55 4.07
C PHE A 45 -7.26 0.53 3.45
N ARG A 46 -7.85 0.26 2.28
CA ARG A 46 -8.76 1.19 1.61
C ARG A 46 -10.14 1.25 2.26
N GLU A 47 -10.58 0.14 2.85
CA GLU A 47 -11.90 0.00 3.47
C GLU A 47 -11.91 0.38 4.96
N LEU A 48 -10.75 0.66 5.56
CA LEU A 48 -10.68 1.17 6.92
C LEU A 48 -11.53 2.45 7.06
N LYS A 49 -12.26 2.56 8.18
CA LYS A 49 -13.05 3.74 8.52
C LYS A 49 -12.19 5.01 8.56
N GLU A 50 -11.02 4.90 9.17
CA GLU A 50 -9.98 5.92 9.14
C GLU A 50 -8.83 5.43 8.25
N PRO A 51 -8.29 6.27 7.35
CA PRO A 51 -7.16 5.88 6.51
C PRO A 51 -5.96 5.48 7.38
N LEU A 52 -5.14 4.55 6.86
CA LEU A 52 -3.93 4.07 7.56
C LEU A 52 -3.04 5.21 8.06
N PHE A 53 -2.92 6.26 7.25
CA PHE A 53 -2.33 7.52 7.67
C PHE A 53 -3.44 8.53 7.91
N ALA A 54 -3.51 9.03 9.14
CA ALA A 54 -4.47 10.05 9.51
C ALA A 54 -4.26 11.33 8.67
N ARG A 55 -5.36 12.05 8.40
CA ARG A 55 -5.36 13.18 7.46
C ARG A 55 -4.51 14.35 7.93
N ASP A 56 -4.40 14.51 9.25
CA ASP A 56 -3.54 15.49 9.91
C ASP A 56 -2.03 15.23 9.69
N MET A 57 -1.64 14.01 9.35
CA MET A 57 -0.25 13.70 8.97
C MET A 57 0.12 14.19 7.58
N PHE A 58 -0.87 14.51 6.72
CA PHE A 58 -0.63 14.86 5.33
C PHE A 58 0.29 16.08 5.20
N ASP A 59 -0.01 17.17 5.92
CA ASP A 59 0.80 18.39 5.87
C ASP A 59 2.22 18.16 6.38
N SER A 60 2.38 17.29 7.37
CA SER A 60 3.69 16.88 7.88
C SER A 60 4.50 16.12 6.83
N PHE A 61 3.88 15.21 6.09
CA PHE A 61 4.53 14.49 4.99
C PHE A 61 4.93 15.41 3.85
N ILE A 62 4.04 16.32 3.42
CA ILE A 62 4.35 17.30 2.38
C ILE A 62 5.50 18.20 2.81
N SER A 63 5.47 18.71 4.06
CA SER A 63 6.55 19.54 4.60
C SER A 63 7.90 18.80 4.60
N CYS A 64 7.92 17.52 4.97
CA CYS A 64 9.12 16.70 4.97
C CYS A 64 9.72 16.57 3.55
N ILE A 65 8.88 16.27 2.56
CA ILE A 65 9.30 16.16 1.15
C ILE A 65 9.82 17.49 0.62
N SER A 66 9.11 18.60 0.89
CA SER A 66 9.54 19.94 0.48
C SER A 66 10.92 20.29 1.06
N LYS A 67 11.15 20.03 2.35
CA LYS A 67 12.45 20.25 3.00
C LYS A 67 13.55 19.41 2.36
N LEU A 68 13.28 18.13 2.10
CA LEU A 68 14.24 17.23 1.44
C LEU A 68 14.63 17.77 0.06
N ASN A 69 13.67 18.22 -0.74
CA ASN A 69 13.92 18.80 -2.06
C ASN A 69 14.75 20.09 -1.98
N SER A 70 14.46 20.98 -1.01
CA SER A 70 15.29 22.17 -0.78
C SER A 70 16.74 21.82 -0.46
N ILE A 71 16.97 20.81 0.39
CA ILE A 71 18.32 20.33 0.74
C ILE A 71 19.02 19.75 -0.48
N ILE A 72 18.34 18.91 -1.26
CA ILE A 72 18.89 18.32 -2.48
C ILE A 72 19.29 19.41 -3.49
N ASN A 73 18.42 20.39 -3.73
CA ASN A 73 18.68 21.49 -4.65
C ASN A 73 19.86 22.37 -4.21
N LEU A 74 19.96 22.68 -2.91
CA LEU A 74 21.11 23.39 -2.36
C LEU A 74 22.41 22.61 -2.61
N ASN A 75 22.41 21.29 -2.34
CA ASN A 75 23.57 20.45 -2.54
C ASN A 75 24.00 20.34 -4.01
N TYR A 76 23.06 20.30 -4.96
CA TYR A 76 23.37 20.35 -6.39
C TYR A 76 23.98 21.70 -6.79
N SER A 77 23.42 22.80 -6.30
CA SER A 77 23.94 24.14 -6.59
C SER A 77 25.36 24.34 -6.05
N THR A 78 25.68 23.82 -4.86
CA THR A 78 27.02 23.92 -4.26
C THR A 78 28.06 23.01 -4.91
N LYS A 79 27.66 21.97 -5.65
CA LYS A 79 28.61 21.08 -6.37
C LYS A 79 28.99 21.61 -7.76
N LEU A 80 28.27 22.61 -8.28
CA LEU A 80 28.51 23.23 -9.60
C LEU A 80 29.37 24.50 -9.53
N THR A 81 29.66 24.98 -8.32
CA THR A 81 30.59 26.07 -7.98
C THR A 81 31.84 25.51 -7.32
#